data_AF-A0A925IE32-F1
#
_entry.id   AF-A0A925IE32-F1
#
_cell.length_a   1.000
_cell.length_b   1.000
_cell.length_c   1.000
_cell.angle_alpha   90.00
_cell.angle_beta   90.00
_cell.angle_gamma   90.00
#
_symmetry.space_group_name_H-M   'P 1'
#
loop_
_entity.id
_entity.type
_entity.pdbx_description
1 polymer ?
#
loop_
_entity_poly.entity_id
_entity_poly.type
_entity_poly.pdbx_seq_one_letter_code
_entity_poly.pdbx_strand_id
1 'polypeptide(L)'
;MGNYDSAEQLRNYLDELGKQFIGSIQSNKKVWANPDFLQERTTFVGCTDEEIEELRQSQNVNRLPKVYINCMKVLGKQSGFIGIGSEIIYRYVKVLKQEAANIVINSEVGFLLPADAFVFFMSHSCIFKFFLTDNEDEDPPVFR
;
A
#
# COMPACT_ATOMS: atom_id res chain seq x y z
N MET A 1 -10.91 -2.67 -7.34
CA MET A 1 -9.64 -3.34 -7.67
C MET A 1 -9.99 -4.56 -8.51
N GLY A 2 -9.12 -5.06 -9.41
CA GLY A 2 -9.35 -6.39 -9.99
C GLY A 2 -9.37 -7.45 -8.87
N ASN A 3 -10.23 -8.47 -8.98
CA ASN A 3 -10.21 -9.61 -8.06
C ASN A 3 -8.93 -10.42 -8.33
N TYR A 4 -7.88 -10.15 -7.56
CA TYR A 4 -6.69 -10.98 -7.52
C TYR A 4 -6.82 -11.93 -6.34
N ASP A 5 -7.17 -13.18 -6.63
CA ASP A 5 -7.43 -14.20 -5.60
C ASP A 5 -6.14 -14.69 -4.92
N SER A 6 -4.96 -14.38 -5.51
CA SER A 6 -3.65 -14.73 -4.97
C SER A 6 -2.57 -13.66 -5.19
N ALA A 7 -1.54 -13.68 -4.35
CA ALA A 7 -0.33 -12.86 -4.51
C ALA A 7 0.40 -13.15 -5.84
N GLU A 8 0.35 -14.38 -6.34
CA GLU A 8 0.96 -14.76 -7.62
C GLU A 8 0.26 -14.10 -8.81
N GLN A 9 -1.08 -14.11 -8.82
CA GLN A 9 -1.86 -13.43 -9.86
C GLN A 9 -1.57 -11.92 -9.86
N LEU A 10 -1.50 -11.30 -8.68
CA LEU A 10 -1.16 -9.88 -8.55
C LEU A 10 0.26 -9.59 -9.05
N ARG A 11 1.24 -10.44 -8.73
CA ARG A 11 2.63 -10.29 -9.19
C ARG A 11 2.71 -10.34 -10.72
N ASN A 12 2.12 -11.36 -11.34
CA ASN A 12 2.09 -11.50 -12.80
C ASN A 12 1.45 -10.28 -13.49
N TYR A 13 0.35 -9.77 -12.92
CA TYR A 13 -0.30 -8.58 -13.43
C TYR A 13 0.61 -7.33 -13.34
N LEU A 14 1.28 -7.13 -12.21
CA LEU A 14 2.18 -5.99 -12.01
C LEU A 14 3.41 -6.06 -12.92
N ASP A 15 3.93 -7.26 -13.19
CA ASP A 15 5.04 -7.45 -14.13
C ASP A 15 4.64 -7.06 -15.56
N GLU A 16 3.44 -7.43 -16.01
CA GLU A 16 2.91 -7.02 -17.31
C GLU A 16 2.68 -5.50 -17.39
N LEU A 17 2.13 -4.90 -16.33
CA LEU A 17 2.00 -3.44 -16.27
C LEU A 17 3.37 -2.73 -16.29
N GLY A 18 4.38 -3.28 -15.62
CA GLY A 18 5.73 -2.74 -15.61
C GLY A 18 6.35 -2.69 -17.01
N LYS A 19 6.18 -3.76 -17.80
CA LYS A 19 6.62 -3.81 -19.21
C LYS A 19 5.92 -2.73 -20.04
N GLN A 20 4.60 -2.58 -19.89
CA GLN A 20 3.83 -1.55 -20.59
C GLN A 20 4.26 -0.14 -20.20
N PHE A 21 4.52 0.09 -18.91
CA PHE A 21 5.01 1.36 -18.39
C PHE A 21 6.37 1.74 -19.01
N ILE A 22 7.34 0.82 -19.02
CA ILE A 22 8.65 1.04 -19.65
C ILE A 22 8.49 1.34 -21.14
N GLY A 23 7.69 0.54 -21.86
CA GLY A 23 7.43 0.75 -23.28
C GLY A 23 6.86 2.13 -23.57
N SER A 24 5.94 2.62 -22.73
CA SER A 24 5.36 3.96 -22.86
C SER A 24 6.40 5.07 -22.72
N ILE A 25 7.33 4.97 -21.76
CA ILE A 25 8.38 5.96 -21.54
C ILE A 25 9.37 5.97 -22.70
N GLN A 26 9.85 4.80 -23.12
CA GLN A 26 10.85 4.68 -24.19
C GLN A 26 10.31 5.10 -25.56
N SER A 27 9.00 4.94 -25.80
CA SER A 27 8.35 5.42 -27.03
C SER A 27 8.33 6.96 -27.14
N ASN A 28 8.45 7.66 -26.01
CA ASN A 28 8.48 9.11 -25.97
C ASN A 28 9.91 9.62 -26.23
N LYS A 29 10.22 9.92 -27.50
CA LYS A 29 11.54 10.40 -27.96
C LYS A 29 12.06 11.68 -27.27
N LYS A 30 11.24 12.34 -26.43
CA LYS A 30 11.62 13.52 -25.63
C LYS A 30 12.01 13.18 -24.18
N VAL A 31 11.87 11.93 -23.77
CA VAL A 31 12.20 11.49 -22.40
C VAL A 31 13.44 10.61 -22.46
N TRP A 32 14.55 11.13 -21.95
CA TRP A 32 15.66 10.28 -21.55
C TRP A 32 15.38 9.81 -20.12
N ALA A 33 15.27 8.50 -19.93
CA ALA A 33 15.16 7.89 -18.61
C ALA A 33 16.36 6.97 -18.40
N ASN A 34 17.06 7.18 -17.29
CA ASN A 34 18.13 6.29 -16.86
C ASN A 34 17.56 4.86 -16.70
N PRO A 35 18.17 3.81 -17.29
CA PRO A 35 17.76 2.42 -17.10
C PRO A 35 17.59 2.02 -15.63
N ASP A 36 18.47 2.47 -14.74
CA ASP A 36 18.39 2.18 -13.31
C ASP A 36 17.13 2.81 -12.68
N PHE A 37 16.79 4.03 -13.11
CA PHE A 37 15.56 4.70 -12.68
C PHE A 37 14.30 3.95 -13.13
N LEU A 38 14.30 3.41 -14.36
CA LEU A 38 13.19 2.61 -14.86
C LEU A 38 13.08 1.27 -14.12
N GLN A 39 14.22 0.65 -13.83
CA GLN A 39 14.28 -0.58 -13.07
C GLN A 39 13.74 -0.39 -11.65
N GLU A 40 14.16 0.66 -10.93
CA GLU A 40 13.63 0.98 -9.60
C GLU A 40 12.13 1.22 -9.61
N ARG A 41 11.61 1.91 -10.64
CA ARG A 41 10.19 2.21 -10.82
C ARG A 41 9.34 1.01 -11.24
N THR A 42 9.95 -0.11 -11.62
CA THR A 42 9.22 -1.33 -12.01
C THR A 42 9.55 -2.52 -11.12
N THR A 43 10.35 -2.31 -10.08
CA THR A 43 10.70 -3.36 -9.12
C THR A 43 9.66 -3.43 -8.02
N PHE A 44 9.14 -4.64 -7.78
CA PHE A 44 8.19 -4.95 -6.72
C PHE A 44 8.80 -5.95 -5.73
N VAL A 45 8.95 -5.52 -4.48
CA VAL A 45 9.48 -6.36 -3.39
C VAL A 45 8.40 -6.52 -2.35
N GLY A 46 8.06 -7.77 -2.05
CA GLY A 46 7.05 -8.13 -1.07
C GLY A 46 7.60 -8.24 0.34
N CYS A 47 6.71 -8.14 1.32
CA CYS A 47 6.98 -8.46 2.71
C CYS A 47 7.03 -9.97 2.96
N THR A 48 7.81 -10.37 3.96
CA THR A 48 7.72 -11.71 4.56
C THR A 48 6.52 -11.83 5.50
N ASP A 49 6.19 -13.04 5.93
CA ASP A 49 5.10 -13.25 6.89
C ASP A 49 5.40 -12.57 8.23
N GLU A 50 6.67 -12.54 8.66
CA GLU A 50 7.11 -11.85 9.87
C GLU A 50 6.93 -10.32 9.75
N GLU A 51 7.28 -9.74 8.60
CA GLU A 51 7.10 -8.31 8.34
C GLU A 51 5.60 -7.93 8.29
N ILE A 52 4.73 -8.82 7.79
CA ILE A 52 3.27 -8.62 7.78
C ILE A 52 2.71 -8.72 9.20
N GLU A 53 3.18 -9.67 10.00
CA GLU A 53 2.80 -9.79 11.41
C GLU A 53 3.25 -8.57 12.21
N GLU A 54 4.42 -8.00 11.91
CA GLU A 54 4.87 -6.76 12.52
C GLU A 54 3.97 -5.57 12.18
N LEU A 55 3.44 -5.47 10.95
CA LEU A 55 2.45 -4.44 10.61
C LEU A 55 1.17 -4.59 11.43
N ARG A 56 0.69 -5.82 11.58
CA ARG A 56 -0.50 -6.12 12.40
C ARG A 56 -0.28 -5.65 13.84
N GLN A 57 0.88 -5.97 14.41
CA GLN A 57 1.26 -5.59 15.77
C GLN A 57 1.45 -4.07 15.91
N SER A 58 2.16 -3.42 14.99
CA SER A 58 2.46 -1.99 15.07
C SER A 58 1.21 -1.12 14.97
N GLN A 59 0.19 -1.59 14.25
CA GLN A 59 -1.10 -0.92 14.16
C GLN A 59 -2.12 -1.38 15.21
N ASN A 60 -1.73 -2.30 16.11
CA ASN A 60 -2.56 -2.81 17.19
C ASN A 60 -3.93 -3.30 16.70
N VAL A 61 -3.94 -4.15 15.66
CA VAL A 61 -5.15 -4.79 15.13
C VAL A 61 -5.09 -6.30 15.32
N ASN A 62 -6.23 -6.97 15.43
CA ASN A 62 -6.25 -8.41 15.72
C ASN A 62 -5.92 -9.28 14.51
N ARG A 63 -6.20 -8.79 13.30
CA ARG A 63 -5.92 -9.51 12.04
C ARG A 63 -5.78 -8.55 10.87
N LEU A 64 -5.29 -9.08 9.75
CA LEU A 64 -5.24 -8.39 8.46
C LEU A 64 -6.04 -9.19 7.43
N PRO A 65 -6.85 -8.54 6.59
CA PRO A 65 -7.57 -9.19 5.50
C PRO A 65 -6.60 -9.84 4.50
N LYS A 66 -6.98 -10.99 3.95
CA LYS A 66 -6.21 -11.75 2.95
C LYS A 66 -5.87 -10.90 1.74
N VAL A 67 -6.78 -10.03 1.27
CA VAL A 67 -6.49 -9.14 0.14
C VAL A 67 -5.32 -8.20 0.45
N TYR A 68 -5.24 -7.69 1.67
CA TYR A 68 -4.18 -6.79 2.10
C TYR A 68 -2.86 -7.56 2.29
N ILE A 69 -2.91 -8.75 2.89
CA ILE A 69 -1.77 -9.65 3.02
C ILE A 69 -1.18 -9.96 1.63
N ASN A 70 -2.03 -10.34 0.67
CA ASN A 70 -1.62 -10.61 -0.71
C ASN A 70 -0.93 -9.40 -1.35
N CYS A 71 -1.47 -8.20 -1.15
CA CYS A 71 -0.82 -6.96 -1.60
C CYS A 71 0.58 -6.81 -0.99
N MET A 72 0.70 -6.92 0.34
CA MET A 72 1.98 -6.73 1.03
C MET A 72 3.01 -7.79 0.65
N LYS A 73 2.62 -9.04 0.37
CA LYS A 73 3.50 -10.10 -0.16
C LYS A 73 4.05 -9.81 -1.56
N VAL A 74 3.52 -8.82 -2.27
CA VAL A 74 3.98 -8.46 -3.62
C VAL A 74 4.72 -7.14 -3.63
N LEU A 75 4.16 -6.11 -3.01
CA LEU A 75 4.64 -4.72 -3.10
C LEU A 75 4.94 -4.06 -1.75
N GLY A 76 5.00 -4.85 -0.68
CA GLY A 76 5.10 -4.34 0.69
C GLY A 76 6.39 -3.61 1.02
N LYS A 77 7.54 -3.97 0.46
CA LYS A 77 8.82 -3.26 0.70
C LYS A 77 9.19 -2.27 -0.39
N GLN A 78 8.82 -2.58 -1.63
CA GLN A 78 9.00 -1.70 -2.78
C GLN A 78 7.82 -1.88 -3.72
N SER A 79 7.17 -0.78 -4.10
CA SER A 79 5.94 -0.78 -4.88
C SER A 79 6.13 -0.29 -6.32
N GLY A 80 7.37 -0.12 -6.78
CA GLY A 80 7.68 0.42 -8.10
C GLY A 80 6.97 1.75 -8.37
N PHE A 81 6.10 1.77 -9.38
CA PHE A 81 5.33 2.94 -9.78
C PHE A 81 3.98 3.05 -9.08
N ILE A 82 3.57 2.04 -8.30
CA ILE A 82 2.32 2.06 -7.55
C ILE A 82 2.49 2.96 -6.31
N GLY A 83 1.53 3.86 -6.11
CA GLY A 83 1.50 4.74 -4.94
C GLY A 83 2.58 5.82 -4.91
N ILE A 84 3.11 6.24 -6.07
CA ILE A 84 4.04 7.38 -6.12
C ILE A 84 3.39 8.61 -5.47
N GLY A 85 4.12 9.22 -4.52
CA GLY A 85 3.62 10.35 -3.74
C GLY A 85 2.71 9.94 -2.57
N SER A 86 2.78 8.69 -2.16
CA SER A 86 2.02 8.16 -1.02
C SER A 86 2.83 7.17 -0.21
N GLU A 87 2.50 7.08 1.06
CA GLU A 87 3.07 6.17 2.03
C GLU A 87 2.25 4.89 2.03
N ILE A 88 2.74 3.87 1.32
CA ILE A 88 2.03 2.59 1.13
C ILE A 88 2.91 1.35 1.39
N ILE A 89 4.21 1.53 1.55
CA ILE A 89 5.15 0.44 1.81
C ILE A 89 5.36 0.26 3.32
N TYR A 90 5.65 -0.96 3.73
CA TYR A 90 5.87 -1.48 5.08
C TYR A 90 6.56 -0.50 6.01
N ARG A 91 7.69 0.09 5.59
CA ARG A 91 8.44 1.04 6.42
C ARG A 91 7.57 2.20 6.91
N TYR A 92 6.74 2.76 6.03
CA TYR A 92 5.87 3.89 6.36
C TYR A 92 4.57 3.42 7.01
N VAL A 93 3.97 2.35 6.47
CA VAL A 93 2.68 1.83 6.98
C VAL A 93 2.72 1.51 8.47
N LYS A 94 3.87 1.08 9.01
CA LYS A 94 4.03 0.79 10.43
C LYS A 94 3.57 1.92 11.37
N VAL A 95 3.75 3.18 10.98
CA VAL A 95 3.50 4.35 11.83
C VAL A 95 2.24 5.13 11.44
N LEU A 96 1.62 4.82 10.30
CA LEU A 96 0.52 5.60 9.73
C LEU A 96 -0.69 5.75 10.64
N LYS A 97 -1.04 4.74 11.44
CA LYS A 97 -2.19 4.84 12.35
C LYS A 97 -1.96 5.90 13.43
N GLN A 98 -0.75 5.95 13.97
CA GLN A 98 -0.38 6.95 14.97
C GLN A 98 -0.37 8.35 14.34
N GLU A 99 0.17 8.48 13.13
CA GLU A 99 0.18 9.75 12.40
C GLU A 99 -1.23 10.23 12.04
N ALA A 100 -2.08 9.33 11.55
CA ALA A 100 -3.49 9.62 11.26
C ALA A 100 -4.25 10.03 12.53
N ALA A 101 -4.05 9.32 13.65
CA ALA A 101 -4.65 9.69 14.93
C ALA A 101 -4.20 11.09 15.39
N ASN A 102 -2.91 11.42 15.25
CA ASN A 102 -2.41 12.75 15.55
C ASN A 102 -3.03 13.83 14.66
N ILE A 103 -3.20 13.57 13.35
CA ILE A 103 -3.86 14.51 12.44
C ILE A 103 -5.30 14.75 12.90
N VAL A 104 -6.03 13.68 13.21
CA VAL A 104 -7.43 13.77 13.65
C VAL A 104 -7.55 14.54 14.96
N ILE A 105 -6.74 14.23 15.98
CA ILE A 105 -6.75 14.91 17.29
C ILE A 105 -6.42 16.40 17.17
N ASN A 106 -5.48 16.76 16.29
CA ASN A 106 -5.06 18.15 16.08
C ASN A 106 -5.99 18.92 15.13
N SER A 107 -7.02 18.26 14.59
CA SER A 107 -7.99 18.89 13.70
C SER A 107 -9.32 19.10 14.41
N GLU A 108 -10.09 20.12 14.01
CA GLU A 108 -11.42 20.40 14.58
C GLU A 108 -12.51 19.47 14.00
N VAL A 109 -12.14 18.26 13.58
CA VAL A 109 -13.09 17.29 13.01
C VAL A 109 -13.76 16.50 14.13
N GLY A 110 -15.08 16.30 14.02
CA GLY A 110 -15.86 15.47 14.95
C GLY A 110 -15.67 13.96 14.75
N PHE A 111 -14.53 13.53 14.23
CA PHE A 111 -14.21 12.14 13.92
C PHE A 111 -13.08 11.67 14.82
N LEU A 112 -13.13 10.40 15.23
CA LEU A 112 -12.02 9.71 15.90
C LEU A 112 -11.72 8.45 15.12
N LEU A 113 -10.44 8.15 14.92
CA LEU A 113 -10.02 6.94 14.25
C LEU A 113 -10.39 5.72 15.12
N PRO A 114 -11.15 4.74 14.60
CA PRO A 114 -11.51 3.55 15.35
C PRO A 114 -10.29 2.74 15.82
N ALA A 115 -10.40 2.10 16.98
CA ALA A 115 -9.31 1.33 17.58
C ALA A 115 -8.93 0.10 16.73
N ASP A 116 -9.87 -0.44 15.97
CA ASP A 116 -9.73 -1.58 15.06
C ASP A 116 -9.44 -1.17 13.60
N ALA A 117 -9.27 0.12 13.33
CA ALA A 117 -8.86 0.61 12.02
C ALA A 117 -7.40 0.24 11.72
N PHE A 118 -7.13 -0.18 10.50
CA PHE A 118 -5.79 -0.32 9.94
C PHE A 118 -5.59 0.71 8.83
N VAL A 119 -4.64 1.63 9.01
CA VAL A 119 -4.33 2.71 8.06
C VAL A 119 -3.24 2.23 7.12
N PHE A 120 -3.58 1.95 5.86
CA PHE A 120 -2.65 1.35 4.90
C PHE A 120 -2.10 2.33 3.85
N PHE A 121 -2.60 3.56 3.85
CA PHE A 121 -2.27 4.56 2.85
C PHE A 121 -2.34 5.95 3.49
N MET A 122 -1.33 6.77 3.23
CA MET A 122 -1.40 8.21 3.44
C MET A 122 -0.81 8.94 2.23
N SER A 123 -1.52 9.95 1.70
CA SER A 123 -0.97 10.85 0.69
C SER A 123 -0.22 12.00 1.34
N HIS A 124 0.70 12.61 0.60
CA HIS A 124 1.36 13.85 1.04
C HIS A 124 0.39 15.05 1.24
N SER A 125 -0.88 14.92 0.84
CA SER A 125 -1.93 15.91 1.08
C SER A 125 -2.72 15.66 2.37
N CYS A 126 -2.21 14.80 3.27
CA CYS A 126 -2.83 14.40 4.53
C CYS A 126 -4.19 13.68 4.38
N ILE A 127 -4.44 13.02 3.24
CA ILE A 127 -5.56 12.09 3.11
C ILE A 127 -5.04 10.70 3.48
N PHE A 128 -5.66 10.05 4.46
CA PHE A 128 -5.37 8.66 4.79
C PHE A 128 -6.54 7.76 4.41
N LYS A 129 -6.25 6.48 4.18
CA LYS A 129 -7.27 5.46 3.96
C LYS A 129 -7.08 4.32 4.94
N PHE A 130 -8.19 3.77 5.39
CA PHE A 130 -8.19 2.67 6.35
C PHE A 130 -9.31 1.68 6.06
N PHE A 131 -9.17 0.47 6.59
CA PHE A 131 -10.23 -0.51 6.69
C PHE A 131 -10.39 -0.93 8.16
N LEU A 132 -11.56 -1.46 8.51
CA LEU A 132 -11.82 -2.03 9.83
C LEU A 132 -11.40 -3.50 9.85
N THR A 133 -10.88 -3.96 10.99
CA THR A 133 -10.33 -5.32 11.14
C THR A 133 -11.19 -6.22 12.02
N ASP A 134 -12.32 -5.73 12.50
CA ASP A 134 -13.25 -6.44 13.38
C ASP A 134 -14.19 -7.42 12.65
N ASN A 135 -14.56 -7.12 11.41
CA ASN A 135 -15.45 -7.95 10.58
C ASN A 135 -14.69 -9.10 9.92
N GLU A 136 -15.19 -10.33 9.83
CA GLU A 136 -14.48 -11.47 9.18
C GLU A 136 -14.30 -11.34 7.65
N ASP A 137 -14.49 -10.15 7.08
CA ASP A 137 -14.34 -9.90 5.65
C ASP A 137 -12.87 -9.93 5.22
N GLU A 138 -12.58 -10.69 4.17
CA GLU A 138 -11.25 -10.83 3.60
C GLU A 138 -10.94 -9.75 2.54
N ASP A 139 -11.95 -8.97 2.15
CA ASP A 139 -11.88 -7.76 1.32
C ASP A 139 -12.79 -6.65 1.87
N PRO A 140 -12.47 -6.10 3.05
CA PRO A 140 -13.35 -5.15 3.73
C PRO A 140 -13.45 -3.81 2.97
N PRO A 141 -14.54 -3.06 3.19
CA PRO A 141 -14.67 -1.72 2.65
C PRO A 141 -13.56 -0.78 3.13
N VAL A 142 -13.14 0.13 2.23
CA VAL A 142 -12.12 1.14 2.50
C VAL A 142 -12.77 2.51 2.74
N PHE A 143 -12.34 3.18 3.81
CA PHE A 143 -12.76 4.52 4.23
C PHE A 143 -11.65 5.54 3.96
N ARG A 144 -12.00 6.84 3.91
CA ARG A 144 -11.10 7.98 3.67
C ARG A 144 -11.58 9.24 4.38
#